data_AF-A0AAU2K7U9-F1
#
_entry.id   AF-A0AAU2K7U9-F1
#
_cell.length_a   1.000
_cell.length_b   1.000
_cell.length_c   1.000
_cell.angle_alpha   90.00
_cell.angle_beta   90.00
_cell.angle_gamma   90.00
#
_symmetry.space_group_name_H-M   'P 1'
#
loop_
_entity.id
_entity.type
_entity.pdbx_description
1 polymer ?
#
loop_
_entity_poly.entity_id
_entity_poly.type
_entity_poly.pdbx_seq_one_letter_code
_entity_poly.pdbx_strand_id
1 'polypeptide(L)'
;MKRLPTDATALKVLLEEFFPGGPWSSSQAEPGAAYVFSLGNLLSYAPLEPRQRAAVYEVLADMPGLRLVGPATDSTGRAGTAVEVDTRNSRIRLVIDPKKGGLLETTTHYLGGRHDGKLAQRETILSAGPMRSIPAYREMGTGTRPTRPAGPSTPDAP
;
A
#
# COMPACT_ATOMS: atom_id res chain seq x y z
N MET A 1 19.75 9.33 5.34
CA MET A 1 18.81 8.55 4.50
C MET A 1 19.42 8.38 3.12
N LYS A 2 19.46 7.15 2.57
CA LYS A 2 19.84 6.93 1.17
C LYS A 2 18.80 7.59 0.27
N ARG A 3 19.25 8.36 -0.73
CA ARG A 3 18.38 9.04 -1.68
C ARG A 3 17.79 8.00 -2.65
N LEU A 4 16.48 8.05 -2.90
CA LEU A 4 15.84 7.11 -3.82
C LEU A 4 16.47 7.25 -5.22
N PRO A 5 16.89 6.14 -5.87
CA PRO A 5 17.44 6.19 -7.22
C PRO A 5 16.47 6.85 -8.21
N THR A 6 17.02 7.61 -9.15
CA THR A 6 16.28 8.19 -10.28
C THR A 6 16.31 7.28 -11.52
N ASP A 7 17.05 6.18 -11.44
CA ASP A 7 17.16 5.18 -12.49
C ASP A 7 16.33 3.95 -12.09
N ALA A 8 15.49 3.46 -13.02
CA ALA A 8 14.58 2.36 -12.76
C ALA A 8 15.32 1.04 -12.44
N THR A 9 16.47 0.80 -13.07
CA THR A 9 17.25 -0.42 -12.85
C THR A 9 17.88 -0.41 -11.46
N ALA A 10 18.48 0.72 -11.07
CA ALA A 10 19.01 0.92 -9.73
C ALA A 10 17.90 0.87 -8.66
N LEU A 11 16.71 1.39 -8.96
CA LEU A 11 15.55 1.29 -8.06
C LEU A 11 15.07 -0.15 -7.91
N LYS A 12 15.03 -0.91 -9.00
CA LYS A 12 14.69 -2.34 -8.99
C LYS A 12 15.65 -3.14 -8.10
N VAL A 13 16.96 -2.97 -8.29
CA VAL A 13 17.99 -3.62 -7.45
C VAL A 13 17.78 -3.27 -5.97
N LEU A 14 17.58 -1.98 -5.67
CA LEU A 14 17.33 -1.54 -4.29
C LEU A 14 16.09 -2.22 -3.70
N LEU A 15 15.00 -2.32 -4.46
CA LEU A 15 13.78 -2.94 -3.97
C LEU A 15 13.92 -4.46 -3.83
N GLU A 16 14.71 -5.13 -4.67
CA GLU A 16 15.05 -6.55 -4.51
C GLU A 16 15.88 -6.81 -3.24
N GLU A 17 16.75 -5.88 -2.83
CA GLU A 17 17.45 -5.95 -1.54
C GLU A 17 16.50 -5.86 -0.35
N PHE A 18 15.48 -4.98 -0.41
CA PHE A 18 14.50 -4.81 0.66
C PHE A 18 13.42 -5.92 0.68
N PHE A 19 13.11 -6.48 -0.47
CA PHE A 19 12.07 -7.50 -0.66
C PHE A 19 12.68 -8.73 -1.35
N PRO A 20 13.49 -9.53 -0.63
CA PRO A 20 14.01 -10.78 -1.19
C PRO A 20 12.84 -11.68 -1.58
N GLY A 21 12.88 -12.20 -2.82
CA GLY A 21 11.76 -12.92 -3.42
C GLY A 21 10.78 -12.05 -4.22
N GLY A 22 11.13 -10.78 -4.50
CA GLY A 22 10.36 -9.82 -5.30
C GLY A 22 9.80 -10.34 -6.63
N PRO A 23 9.00 -9.54 -7.35
CA PRO A 23 8.26 -10.00 -8.54
C PRO A 23 9.13 -10.48 -9.71
N TRP A 24 10.43 -10.17 -9.73
CA TRP A 24 11.39 -10.72 -10.70
C TRP A 24 12.23 -11.90 -10.17
N SER A 25 11.97 -12.34 -8.93
CA SER A 25 12.61 -13.51 -8.35
C SER A 25 12.03 -14.79 -8.94
N SER A 26 12.88 -15.79 -9.16
CA SER A 26 12.45 -17.16 -9.47
C SER A 26 11.89 -17.91 -8.26
N SER A 27 11.95 -17.33 -7.05
CA SER A 27 11.43 -17.96 -5.83
C SER A 27 9.94 -17.70 -5.66
N GLN A 28 9.17 -18.75 -5.34
CA GLN A 28 7.71 -18.73 -5.17
C GLN A 28 7.21 -18.01 -3.90
N ALA A 29 8.01 -17.13 -3.32
CA ALA A 29 7.53 -16.33 -2.22
C ALA A 29 6.43 -15.39 -2.75
N GLU A 30 5.49 -14.99 -1.90
CA GLU A 30 4.43 -14.02 -2.21
C GLU A 30 4.84 -12.50 -2.15
N PRO A 31 6.07 -12.01 -2.45
CA PRO A 31 6.40 -10.59 -2.41
C PRO A 31 5.71 -9.68 -3.42
N GLY A 32 5.05 -10.20 -4.47
CA GLY A 32 4.40 -9.35 -5.47
C GLY A 32 3.43 -8.33 -4.86
N ALA A 33 2.67 -8.74 -3.84
CA ALA A 33 1.76 -7.85 -3.11
C ALA A 33 2.50 -6.74 -2.37
N ALA A 34 3.45 -7.13 -1.49
CA ALA A 34 4.24 -6.19 -0.69
C ALA A 34 4.98 -5.18 -1.58
N TYR A 35 5.45 -5.63 -2.74
CA TYR A 35 6.12 -4.80 -3.72
C TYR A 35 5.20 -3.73 -4.32
N VAL A 36 4.03 -4.12 -4.80
CA VAL A 36 3.03 -3.19 -5.37
C VAL A 36 2.54 -2.19 -4.34
N PHE A 37 2.28 -2.63 -3.10
CA PHE A 37 1.92 -1.73 -2.01
C PHE A 37 3.06 -0.74 -1.71
N SER A 38 4.31 -1.19 -1.70
CA SER A 38 5.46 -0.33 -1.43
C SER A 38 5.66 0.74 -2.50
N LEU A 39 5.55 0.37 -3.79
CA LEU A 39 5.58 1.34 -4.88
C LEU A 39 4.40 2.32 -4.82
N GLY A 40 3.19 1.81 -4.53
CA GLY A 40 2.00 2.65 -4.33
C GLY A 40 2.19 3.66 -3.18
N ASN A 41 2.83 3.23 -2.09
CA ASN A 41 3.15 4.09 -0.96
C ASN A 41 4.22 5.12 -1.29
N LEU A 42 5.25 4.77 -2.07
CA LEU A 42 6.23 5.72 -2.57
C LEU A 42 5.56 6.81 -3.44
N LEU A 43 4.66 6.43 -4.33
CA LEU A 43 3.92 7.38 -5.17
C LEU A 43 3.00 8.31 -4.36
N SER A 44 2.44 7.79 -3.27
CA SER A 44 1.48 8.51 -2.41
C SER A 44 2.13 9.45 -1.42
N TYR A 45 3.18 8.99 -0.74
CA TYR A 45 3.65 9.60 0.50
C TYR A 45 5.07 10.15 0.42
N ALA A 46 5.89 9.69 -0.54
CA ALA A 46 7.25 10.20 -0.67
C ALA A 46 7.27 11.49 -1.52
N PRO A 47 8.05 12.51 -1.10
CA PRO A 47 8.31 13.69 -1.91
C PRO A 47 9.30 13.32 -3.03
N LEU A 48 8.79 12.69 -4.09
CA LEU A 48 9.58 12.27 -5.24
C LEU A 48 9.76 13.41 -6.25
N GLU A 49 11.01 13.66 -6.63
CA GLU A 49 11.35 14.46 -7.80
C GLU A 49 10.77 13.83 -9.08
N PRO A 50 10.51 14.61 -10.16
CA PRO A 50 9.89 14.09 -11.39
C PRO A 50 10.60 12.85 -11.95
N ARG A 51 11.94 12.83 -11.93
CA ARG A 51 12.74 11.67 -12.40
C ARG A 51 12.60 10.44 -11.51
N GLN A 52 12.45 10.62 -10.20
CA GLN A 52 12.23 9.50 -9.28
C GLN A 52 10.84 8.90 -9.46
N ARG A 53 9.84 9.76 -9.68
CA ARG A 53 8.47 9.33 -9.96
C ARG A 53 8.40 8.55 -11.27
N ALA A 54 9.09 9.02 -12.31
CA ALA A 54 9.23 8.29 -13.57
C ALA A 54 9.86 6.90 -13.36
N ALA A 55 10.98 6.82 -12.63
CA ALA A 55 11.62 5.54 -12.31
C ALA A 55 10.68 4.57 -11.57
N VAL A 56 9.88 5.05 -10.61
CA VAL A 56 8.87 4.21 -9.93
C VAL A 56 7.82 3.68 -10.91
N TYR A 57 7.35 4.51 -11.85
CA TYR A 57 6.40 4.07 -12.86
C TYR A 57 6.99 3.10 -13.87
N GLU A 58 8.25 3.29 -14.27
CA GLU A 58 8.98 2.35 -15.14
C GLU A 58 9.13 0.99 -14.47
N VAL A 59 9.51 0.96 -13.18
CA VAL A 59 9.61 -0.27 -12.39
C VAL A 59 8.24 -0.95 -12.25
N LEU A 60 7.18 -0.18 -12.00
CA LEU A 60 5.82 -0.71 -11.93
C LEU A 60 5.42 -1.33 -13.28
N ALA A 61 5.71 -0.65 -14.39
CA ALA A 61 5.38 -1.12 -15.74
C ALA A 61 6.18 -2.36 -16.17
N ASP A 62 7.41 -2.53 -15.69
CA ASP A 62 8.24 -3.73 -15.93
C ASP A 62 7.87 -4.90 -15.01
N MET A 63 6.90 -4.74 -14.11
CA MET A 63 6.55 -5.77 -13.15
C MET A 63 5.80 -6.94 -13.83
N PRO A 64 6.30 -8.19 -13.71
CA PRO A 64 5.63 -9.36 -14.25
C PRO A 64 4.21 -9.51 -13.70
N GLY A 65 3.27 -9.82 -14.60
CA GLY A 65 1.86 -10.02 -14.24
C GLY A 65 1.07 -8.73 -14.01
N LEU A 66 1.70 -7.54 -14.04
CA LEU A 66 0.95 -6.30 -14.03
C LEU A 66 0.19 -6.12 -15.36
N ARG A 67 -1.07 -5.75 -15.24
CA ARG A 67 -1.98 -5.52 -16.35
C ARG A 67 -2.57 -4.13 -16.27
N LEU A 68 -2.54 -3.41 -17.38
CA LEU A 68 -3.32 -2.20 -17.54
C LEU A 68 -4.80 -2.56 -17.72
N VAL A 69 -5.65 -2.09 -16.82
CA VAL A 69 -7.12 -2.22 -16.95
C VAL A 69 -7.70 -1.05 -17.74
N GLY A 70 -7.10 0.14 -17.61
CA GLY A 70 -7.52 1.36 -18.31
C GLY A 70 -8.29 2.33 -17.41
N PRO A 71 -9.17 3.17 -17.97
CA PRO A 71 -9.92 4.17 -17.20
C PRO A 71 -10.70 3.54 -16.04
N ALA A 72 -10.65 4.18 -14.87
CA ALA A 72 -11.35 3.73 -13.68
C ALA A 72 -11.79 4.91 -12.82
N THR A 73 -12.66 4.62 -11.86
CA THR A 73 -13.10 5.58 -10.85
C THR A 73 -12.84 4.98 -9.48
N ASP A 74 -12.25 5.77 -8.59
CA ASP A 74 -12.08 5.34 -7.19
C ASP A 74 -13.43 5.38 -6.42
N SER A 75 -13.44 4.91 -5.17
CA SER A 75 -14.67 4.91 -4.37
C SER A 75 -15.21 6.29 -3.98
N THR A 76 -14.44 7.36 -4.22
CA THR A 76 -14.86 8.76 -3.97
C THR A 76 -15.37 9.47 -5.24
N GLY A 77 -15.36 8.79 -6.39
CA GLY A 77 -15.80 9.36 -7.66
C GLY A 77 -14.69 10.05 -8.46
N ARG A 78 -13.43 9.97 -8.04
CA ARG A 78 -12.30 10.56 -8.78
C ARG A 78 -11.91 9.66 -9.95
N ALA A 79 -11.75 10.26 -11.12
CA ALA A 79 -11.27 9.56 -12.31
C ALA A 79 -9.77 9.22 -12.18
N GLY A 80 -9.42 8.01 -12.59
CA GLY A 80 -8.08 7.48 -12.55
C GLY A 80 -7.79 6.45 -13.66
N THR A 81 -6.61 5.88 -13.63
CA THR A 81 -6.21 4.73 -14.45
C THR A 81 -5.96 3.54 -13.55
N ALA A 82 -6.62 2.42 -13.82
CA ALA A 82 -6.46 1.19 -13.06
C ALA A 82 -5.39 0.27 -13.66
N VAL A 83 -4.58 -0.28 -12.78
CA VAL A 83 -3.69 -1.41 -13.06
C VAL A 83 -3.94 -2.52 -12.04
N GLU A 84 -3.75 -3.76 -12.46
CA GLU A 84 -4.01 -4.95 -11.64
C GLU A 84 -2.84 -5.92 -11.71
N VAL A 85 -2.56 -6.58 -10.59
CA VAL A 85 -1.68 -7.75 -10.54
C VAL A 85 -2.37 -8.86 -9.77
N ASP A 86 -2.21 -10.09 -10.24
CA ASP A 86 -2.64 -11.28 -9.52
C ASP A 86 -1.45 -11.85 -8.75
N THR A 87 -1.66 -12.14 -7.48
CA THR A 87 -0.80 -13.02 -6.68
C THR A 87 -1.45 -14.41 -6.61
N ARG A 88 -0.88 -15.33 -5.83
CA ARG A 88 -1.43 -16.71 -5.74
C ARG A 88 -2.89 -16.74 -5.27
N ASN A 89 -3.27 -15.86 -4.36
CA ASN A 89 -4.57 -15.90 -3.69
C ASN A 89 -5.30 -14.56 -3.66
N SER A 90 -4.77 -13.54 -4.35
CA SER A 90 -5.31 -12.19 -4.29
C SER A 90 -5.12 -11.45 -5.61
N ARG A 91 -6.07 -10.60 -5.97
CA ARG A 91 -5.95 -9.59 -7.02
C ARG A 91 -5.79 -8.24 -6.38
N ILE A 92 -4.69 -7.57 -6.66
CA ILE A 92 -4.42 -6.21 -6.19
C ILE A 92 -4.69 -5.27 -7.35
N ARG A 93 -5.51 -4.26 -7.11
CA ARG A 93 -5.85 -3.21 -8.06
C ARG A 93 -5.44 -1.86 -7.49
N LEU A 94 -4.68 -1.12 -8.28
CA LEU A 94 -4.30 0.26 -8.00
C LEU A 94 -5.07 1.20 -8.95
N VAL A 95 -5.62 2.28 -8.43
CA VAL A 95 -6.18 3.38 -9.22
C VAL A 95 -5.27 4.59 -9.06
N ILE A 96 -4.72 5.08 -10.17
CA ILE A 96 -3.71 6.12 -10.22
C ILE A 96 -4.31 7.40 -10.82
N ASP A 97 -4.02 8.56 -10.22
CA ASP A 97 -4.35 9.88 -10.77
C ASP A 97 -3.46 10.16 -12.00
N PRO A 98 -4.02 10.23 -13.22
CA PRO A 98 -3.23 10.43 -14.44
C PRO A 98 -2.64 11.84 -14.54
N LYS A 99 -3.15 12.82 -13.79
CA LYS A 99 -2.66 14.21 -13.81
C LYS A 99 -1.51 14.43 -12.83
N LYS A 100 -1.61 13.84 -11.64
CA LYS A 100 -0.65 14.05 -10.55
C LYS A 100 0.34 12.91 -10.38
N GLY A 101 0.06 11.74 -10.97
CA GLY A 101 0.86 10.54 -10.78
C GLY A 101 0.89 10.10 -9.31
N GLY A 102 -0.23 10.24 -8.61
CA GLY A 102 -0.41 9.79 -7.23
C GLY A 102 -1.42 8.64 -7.19
N LEU A 103 -1.33 7.79 -6.17
CA LEU A 103 -2.32 6.73 -5.95
C LEU A 103 -3.61 7.34 -5.39
N LEU A 104 -4.75 6.92 -5.93
CA LEU A 104 -6.08 7.31 -5.46
C LEU A 104 -6.68 6.22 -4.57
N GLU A 105 -6.55 4.96 -4.97
CA GLU A 105 -7.12 3.83 -4.24
C GLU A 105 -6.35 2.53 -4.50
N THR A 106 -6.28 1.69 -3.47
CA THR A 106 -5.89 0.29 -3.59
C THR A 106 -7.04 -0.60 -3.17
N THR A 107 -7.33 -1.65 -3.94
CA THR A 107 -8.23 -2.73 -3.51
C THR A 107 -7.54 -4.08 -3.64
N THR A 108 -7.84 -4.98 -2.72
CA THR A 108 -7.42 -6.38 -2.75
C THR A 108 -8.65 -7.25 -2.75
N HIS A 109 -8.80 -8.11 -3.75
CA HIS A 109 -9.85 -9.11 -3.82
C HIS A 109 -9.23 -10.49 -3.63
N TYR A 110 -9.93 -11.40 -2.95
CA TYR A 110 -9.49 -12.79 -2.88
C TYR A 110 -9.60 -13.45 -4.26
N LEU A 111 -8.63 -14.30 -4.57
CA LEU A 111 -8.67 -15.21 -5.71
C LEU A 111 -8.70 -16.65 -5.21
N GLY A 112 -9.69 -17.41 -5.70
CA GLY A 112 -9.89 -18.81 -5.40
C GLY A 112 -10.58 -19.10 -4.06
N GLY A 113 -10.97 -20.37 -3.90
CA GLY A 113 -11.63 -20.86 -2.69
C GLY A 113 -13.02 -20.25 -2.46
N ARG A 114 -13.48 -20.30 -1.20
CA ARG A 114 -14.85 -19.91 -0.81
C ARG A 114 -15.13 -18.41 -0.95
N HIS A 115 -14.09 -17.58 -0.93
CA HIS A 115 -14.20 -16.11 -0.92
C HIS A 115 -13.80 -15.48 -2.26
N ASP A 116 -13.67 -16.28 -3.31
CA ASP A 116 -13.27 -15.81 -4.64
C ASP A 116 -14.05 -14.56 -5.08
N GLY A 117 -13.32 -13.56 -5.57
CA GLY A 117 -13.84 -12.26 -5.98
C GLY A 117 -14.27 -11.32 -4.86
N LYS A 118 -14.32 -11.75 -3.59
CA LYS A 118 -14.71 -10.85 -2.48
C LYS A 118 -13.62 -9.84 -2.18
N LEU A 119 -14.02 -8.59 -1.92
CA LEU A 119 -13.15 -7.53 -1.45
C LEU A 119 -12.60 -7.87 -0.06
N ALA A 120 -11.29 -8.06 0.04
CA ALA A 120 -10.58 -8.30 1.28
C ALA A 120 -10.21 -6.98 1.98
N GLN A 121 -9.71 -6.01 1.19
CA GLN A 121 -9.23 -4.74 1.70
C GLN A 121 -9.44 -3.64 0.66
N ARG A 122 -9.79 -2.44 1.13
CA ARG A 122 -9.77 -1.19 0.36
C ARG A 122 -9.08 -0.11 1.18
N GLU A 123 -8.23 0.67 0.53
CA GLU A 123 -7.65 1.90 1.05
C GLU A 123 -7.83 3.00 0.01
N THR A 124 -8.40 4.15 0.41
CA THR A 124 -8.63 5.29 -0.48
C THR A 124 -7.92 6.52 0.07
N ILE A 125 -7.01 7.07 -0.74
CA ILE A 125 -6.16 8.20 -0.34
C ILE A 125 -6.94 9.48 -0.58
N LEU A 126 -7.56 10.03 0.46
CA LEU A 126 -8.32 11.28 0.36
C LEU A 126 -7.39 12.49 0.22
N SER A 127 -6.32 12.50 1.02
CA SER A 127 -5.31 13.55 1.02
C SER A 127 -3.96 12.98 1.41
N ALA A 128 -2.92 13.34 0.65
CA ALA A 128 -1.53 13.07 1.00
C ALA A 128 -0.70 14.35 0.82
N GLY A 129 0.17 14.64 1.78
CA GLY A 129 1.02 15.82 1.76
C GLY A 129 1.61 16.14 3.13
N PRO A 130 2.53 17.12 3.19
CA PRO A 130 3.11 17.54 4.45
C PRO A 130 2.01 18.03 5.38
N MET A 131 1.97 17.48 6.59
CA MET A 131 1.07 17.97 7.63
C MET A 131 1.58 19.35 8.07
N ARG A 132 0.88 20.41 7.65
CA ARG A 132 1.27 21.80 7.94
C ARG A 132 0.97 22.22 9.38
N SER A 133 0.09 21.48 10.05
CA SER A 133 -0.29 21.69 11.45
C SER A 133 -0.75 20.37 12.07
N ILE A 134 -0.36 20.12 13.32
CA ILE A 134 -0.89 18.99 14.10
C ILE A 134 -2.35 19.32 14.45
N PRO A 135 -3.33 18.48 14.09
CA PRO A 135 -4.70 18.67 14.57
C PRO A 135 -4.68 18.74 16.09
N ALA A 136 -5.32 19.74 16.68
CA ALA A 136 -5.51 19.74 18.12
C ALA A 136 -6.30 18.47 18.46
N TYR A 137 -5.67 17.53 19.16
CA TYR A 137 -6.31 16.32 19.68
C TYR A 137 -7.27 16.72 20.83
N ARG A 138 -8.36 17.42 20.51
CA ARG A 138 -9.42 17.78 21.47
C ARG A 138 -10.65 16.87 21.38
N GLU A 139 -10.71 15.96 20.42
CA GLU A 139 -11.92 15.16 20.14
C GLU A 139 -11.70 13.65 20.07
N MET A 140 -10.55 13.13 20.47
CA MET A 140 -10.54 11.75 20.99
C MET A 140 -11.07 11.86 22.41
N GLY A 141 -12.39 11.72 22.55
CA GLY A 141 -13.09 11.78 23.82
C GLY A 141 -12.31 11.02 24.89
N THR A 142 -12.27 11.58 26.09
CA THR A 142 -11.78 10.96 27.31
C THR A 142 -12.62 9.71 27.59
N GLY A 143 -12.38 8.64 26.81
CA GLY A 143 -12.87 7.32 27.09
C GLY A 143 -12.23 6.91 28.40
N THR A 144 -13.04 6.88 29.44
CA THR A 144 -12.68 6.41 30.77
C THR A 144 -11.86 5.14 30.62
N ARG A 145 -10.65 5.14 31.20
CA ARG A 145 -9.78 3.96 31.25
C ARG A 145 -10.65 2.79 31.76
N PRO A 146 -10.79 1.66 31.03
CA PRO A 146 -11.49 0.51 31.58
C PRO A 146 -10.78 0.14 32.87
N THR A 147 -11.48 0.21 34.00
CA THR A 147 -10.96 -0.27 35.26
C THR A 147 -10.73 -1.76 35.09
N ARG A 148 -9.47 -2.19 35.19
CA ARG A 148 -9.13 -3.61 35.29
C ARG A 148 -9.92 -4.16 36.48
N PRO A 149 -10.81 -5.15 36.31
CA PRO A 149 -11.48 -5.76 37.45
C PRO A 149 -10.41 -6.29 38.40
N ALA A 150 -10.55 -5.97 39.69
CA ALA A 150 -9.67 -6.49 40.72
C ALA A 150 -9.68 -8.03 40.64
N GLY A 151 -8.53 -8.63 40.35
CA GLY A 151 -8.35 -10.07 40.48
C GLY A 151 -8.57 -10.48 41.94
N PRO A 152 -9.05 -11.70 42.20
CA PRO A 152 -9.32 -12.15 43.55
C PRO A 152 -8.05 -12.10 44.40
N SER A 153 -8.15 -11.45 45.56
CA SER A 153 -7.11 -11.43 46.58
C SER A 153 -6.82 -12.86 47.04
N THR A 154 -5.60 -13.34 46.80
CA THR A 154 -5.08 -14.55 47.45
C THR A 154 -5.03 -14.31 48.97
N PRO A 155 -5.52 -15.25 49.81
CA PRO A 155 -5.36 -15.14 51.25
C PRO A 155 -3.89 -15.42 51.64
N ASP A 156 -3.39 -14.69 52.63
CA ASP A 156 -2.14 -14.99 53.31
C ASP A 156 -2.20 -16.41 53.90
N ALA A 157 -1.18 -17.20 53.58
CA ALA A 157 -0.96 -18.51 54.19
C ALA A 157 -0.22 -18.34 55.55
N PRO A 158 -0.47 -19.23 56.52
CA PRO A 158 -0.10 -19.06 57.92
C PRO A 158 1.41 -19.13 58.22
#